data_AF-A0A1H9HR69-F1
#
_entry.id   AF-A0A1H9HR69-F1
#
_cell.length_a   1.000
_cell.length_b   1.000
_cell.length_c   1.000
_cell.angle_alpha   90.00
_cell.angle_beta   90.00
_cell.angle_gamma   90.00
#
_symmetry.space_group_name_H-M   'P 1'
#
loop_
_entity.id
_entity.type
_entity.pdbx_description
1 polymer ?
#
loop_
_entity_poly.entity_id
_entity_poly.type
_entity_poly.pdbx_seq_one_letter_code
_entity_poly.pdbx_strand_id
1 'polypeptide(L)'
;MVQIKESNMVFGNYDDEELFYIEESDIYKTICIKQISSVEFILHKDDNLLFVEAKSSAPNPEGKGGQERFQEFLDEIFDKFVDSLEIFQRVWIERGLRTKIGSVNINDTKLVFLLVIHGFKKEWLIPIRDELQKKISGRKTMNVLWRPQVLVINDTQAMSKGLLMER
;
A
#
# COMPACT_ATOMS: atom_id res chain seq x y z
N MET A 1 11.32 -17.04 -4.47
CA MET A 1 11.43 -15.76 -5.20
C MET A 1 10.14 -15.55 -5.97
N VAL A 2 9.41 -14.48 -5.69
CA VAL A 2 8.06 -14.23 -6.20
C VAL A 2 8.02 -12.89 -6.94
N GLN A 3 7.21 -12.85 -8.01
CA GLN A 3 6.97 -11.67 -8.82
C GLN A 3 5.47 -11.38 -8.88
N ILE A 4 5.12 -10.10 -8.84
CA ILE A 4 3.74 -9.62 -8.79
C ILE A 4 3.54 -8.64 -9.94
N LYS A 5 2.61 -8.94 -10.84
CA LYS A 5 2.37 -8.14 -12.05
C LYS A 5 1.16 -7.26 -11.84
N GLU A 6 1.37 -6.01 -11.45
CA GLU A 6 0.29 -5.07 -11.18
C GLU A 6 0.48 -3.74 -11.87
N SER A 7 -0.61 -3.16 -12.38
CA SER A 7 -0.62 -1.79 -12.90
C SER A 7 0.49 -1.46 -13.93
N ASN A 8 0.77 -2.39 -14.84
CA ASN A 8 1.84 -2.33 -15.86
C ASN A 8 3.28 -2.35 -15.30
N MET A 9 3.44 -2.80 -14.06
CA MET A 9 4.72 -2.94 -13.35
C MET A 9 4.91 -4.39 -12.90
N VAL A 10 6.16 -4.79 -12.69
CA VAL A 10 6.50 -6.11 -12.15
C VAL A 10 7.27 -5.89 -10.85
N PHE A 11 6.59 -6.10 -9.73
CA PHE A 11 7.19 -6.07 -8.40
C PHE A 11 7.92 -7.37 -8.10
N GLY A 12 9.08 -7.29 -7.48
CA GLY A 12 9.92 -8.45 -7.19
C GLY A 12 11.41 -8.16 -7.39
N ASN A 13 12.31 -9.13 -7.28
CA ASN A 13 12.12 -10.57 -7.05
C ASN A 13 12.18 -10.84 -5.54
N TYR A 14 11.04 -10.98 -4.87
CA TYR A 14 11.00 -11.00 -3.40
C TYR A 14 11.06 -12.41 -2.82
N ASP A 15 11.55 -12.55 -1.59
CA ASP A 15 11.38 -13.79 -0.83
C ASP A 15 9.90 -13.94 -0.44
N ASP A 16 9.36 -15.16 -0.56
CA ASP A 16 7.96 -15.44 -0.20
C ASP A 16 7.73 -15.25 1.31
N GLU A 17 8.77 -15.48 2.12
CA GLU A 17 8.72 -15.24 3.56
C GLU A 17 8.62 -13.75 3.93
N GLU A 18 8.94 -12.84 3.00
CA GLU A 18 8.87 -11.39 3.20
C GLU A 18 7.55 -10.81 2.68
N LEU A 19 6.66 -11.65 2.13
CA LEU A 19 5.44 -11.22 1.48
C LEU A 19 4.19 -11.71 2.20
N PHE A 20 3.16 -10.88 2.14
CA PHE A 20 1.80 -11.27 2.45
C PHE A 20 0.87 -10.79 1.33
N TYR A 21 0.43 -11.75 0.52
CA TYR A 21 -0.58 -11.58 -0.51
C TYR A 21 -1.95 -11.48 0.14
N ILE A 22 -2.33 -10.27 0.54
CA ILE A 22 -3.54 -10.02 1.30
C ILE A 22 -4.80 -10.44 0.54
N GLU A 23 -4.87 -10.17 -0.77
CA GLU A 23 -6.00 -10.56 -1.64
C GLU A 23 -6.17 -12.09 -1.76
N GLU A 24 -5.07 -12.82 -1.62
CA GLU A 24 -5.10 -14.28 -1.71
C GLU A 24 -5.34 -14.97 -0.37
N SER A 25 -5.39 -14.20 0.73
CA SER A 25 -5.57 -14.74 2.07
C SER A 25 -6.99 -15.28 2.30
N ASP A 26 -7.09 -16.40 3.02
CA ASP A 26 -8.38 -17.02 3.36
C ASP A 26 -9.29 -16.07 4.15
N ILE A 27 -8.70 -15.24 5.02
CA ILE A 27 -9.43 -14.23 5.78
C ILE A 27 -10.04 -13.20 4.83
N TYR A 28 -9.25 -12.65 3.89
CA TYR A 28 -9.79 -11.74 2.87
C TYR A 28 -10.90 -12.39 2.06
N LYS A 29 -10.68 -13.62 1.54
CA LYS A 29 -11.71 -14.37 0.79
C LYS A 29 -12.99 -14.62 1.59
N THR A 30 -12.88 -14.78 2.91
CA THR A 30 -14.03 -14.98 3.81
C THR A 30 -14.77 -13.69 4.13
N ILE A 31 -14.04 -12.58 4.30
CA ILE A 31 -14.62 -11.28 4.69
C ILE A 31 -14.84 -10.35 3.51
N CYS A 32 -14.48 -10.73 2.27
CA CYS A 32 -14.67 -9.96 1.04
C CYS A 32 -16.17 -9.84 0.73
N ILE A 33 -16.86 -9.06 1.55
CA ILE A 33 -18.14 -8.43 1.26
C ILE A 33 -17.85 -7.21 0.38
N LYS A 34 -18.83 -6.78 -0.42
CA LYS A 34 -18.74 -5.71 -1.45
C LYS A 34 -18.17 -4.34 -1.00
N GLN A 35 -17.71 -4.18 0.24
CA GLN A 35 -17.26 -2.91 0.81
C GLN A 35 -15.84 -2.94 1.42
N ILE A 36 -15.19 -4.11 1.57
CA ILE A 36 -13.82 -4.17 2.11
C ILE A 36 -12.83 -4.26 0.95
N SER A 37 -11.88 -3.33 0.92
CA SER A 37 -10.84 -3.25 -0.10
C SER A 37 -9.48 -3.66 0.47
N SER A 38 -8.49 -3.89 -0.39
CA SER A 38 -7.11 -4.11 0.05
C SER A 38 -6.10 -3.53 -0.92
N VAL A 39 -4.90 -3.32 -0.40
CA VAL A 39 -3.69 -3.13 -1.20
C VAL A 39 -3.33 -4.45 -1.89
N GLU A 40 -2.45 -4.39 -2.89
CA GLU A 40 -2.04 -5.56 -3.66
C GLU A 40 -1.31 -6.59 -2.77
N PHE A 41 -0.39 -6.12 -1.93
CA PHE A 41 0.38 -6.96 -0.99
C PHE A 41 1.04 -6.15 0.13
N ILE A 42 1.51 -6.86 1.14
CA ILE A 42 2.39 -6.32 2.19
C ILE A 42 3.79 -6.93 2.03
N LEU A 43 4.82 -6.09 2.11
CA LEU A 43 6.23 -6.49 2.00
C LEU A 43 7.00 -6.08 3.26
N HIS A 44 7.75 -7.02 3.84
CA HIS A 44 8.75 -6.71 4.86
C HIS A 44 10.09 -6.40 4.19
N LYS A 45 10.57 -5.15 4.31
CA LYS A 45 11.81 -4.70 3.68
C LYS A 45 12.51 -3.63 4.52
N ASP A 46 13.80 -3.82 4.78
CA ASP A 46 14.66 -2.88 5.52
C ASP A 46 14.05 -2.44 6.86
N ASP A 47 13.51 -3.39 7.64
CA ASP A 47 12.80 -3.18 8.92
C ASP A 47 11.48 -2.37 8.81
N ASN A 48 10.93 -2.26 7.59
CA ASN A 48 9.62 -1.66 7.34
C ASN A 48 8.61 -2.72 6.90
N LEU A 49 7.34 -2.50 7.24
CA LEU A 49 6.22 -3.15 6.57
C LEU A 49 5.60 -2.17 5.58
N LEU A 50 5.77 -2.48 4.31
CA LEU A 50 5.23 -1.70 3.20
C LEU A 50 3.88 -2.28 2.79
N PHE A 51 2.82 -1.49 2.89
CA PHE A 51 1.50 -1.79 2.32
C PHE A 51 1.48 -1.21 0.92
N VAL A 52 1.55 -2.06 -0.11
CA VAL A 52 1.86 -1.64 -1.47
C VAL A 52 0.59 -1.63 -2.31
N GLU A 53 0.14 -0.43 -2.69
CA GLU A 53 -0.89 -0.21 -3.70
C GLU A 53 -0.24 0.24 -5.01
N ALA A 54 -0.68 -0.32 -6.13
CA ALA A 54 -0.14 -0.02 -7.44
C ALA A 54 -1.23 0.52 -8.37
N LYS A 55 -0.96 1.65 -9.04
CA LYS A 55 -1.89 2.24 -10.02
C LYS A 55 -1.21 2.49 -11.37
N SER A 56 -1.93 2.23 -12.46
CA SER A 56 -1.46 2.55 -13.81
C SER A 56 -1.53 4.05 -14.13
N SER A 57 -2.35 4.79 -13.37
CA SER A 57 -2.59 6.22 -13.55
C SER A 57 -3.31 6.83 -12.35
N ALA A 58 -3.33 8.16 -12.25
CA ALA A 58 -4.21 8.91 -11.35
C ALA A 58 -4.97 10.03 -12.10
N PRO A 59 -6.15 10.47 -11.62
CA PRO A 59 -6.91 11.54 -12.26
C PRO A 59 -6.17 12.89 -12.27
N ASN A 60 -6.33 13.66 -13.34
CA ASN A 60 -5.86 15.05 -13.39
C ASN A 60 -6.92 15.97 -12.75
N PRO A 61 -6.63 16.63 -11.62
CA PRO A 61 -7.58 17.51 -10.94
C PRO A 61 -8.02 18.73 -11.78
N GLU A 62 -7.18 19.20 -12.70
CA GLU A 62 -7.46 20.35 -13.57
C GLU A 62 -8.40 20.02 -14.75
N GLY A 63 -8.70 18.74 -14.97
CA GLY A 63 -9.60 18.28 -16.03
C GLY A 63 -11.09 18.54 -15.72
N LYS A 64 -11.96 18.31 -16.71
CA LYS A 64 -13.42 18.39 -16.51
C LYS A 64 -13.89 17.31 -15.52
N GLY A 65 -14.44 17.72 -14.39
CA GLY A 65 -14.77 16.82 -13.26
C GLY A 65 -13.53 16.23 -12.57
N GLY A 66 -12.35 16.82 -12.83
CA GLY A 66 -11.06 16.32 -12.36
C GLY A 66 -10.97 16.31 -10.84
N GLN A 67 -11.44 17.37 -10.18
CA GLN A 67 -11.37 17.47 -8.72
C GLN A 67 -12.19 16.40 -8.00
N GLU A 68 -13.40 16.11 -8.49
CA GLU A 68 -14.27 15.07 -7.92
C GLU A 68 -13.61 13.69 -8.08
N ARG A 69 -13.17 13.34 -9.30
CA ARG A 69 -12.47 12.08 -9.56
C ARG A 69 -11.17 11.95 -8.78
N PHE A 70 -10.43 13.05 -8.63
CA PHE A 70 -9.22 13.07 -7.84
C PHE A 70 -9.52 12.81 -6.36
N GLN A 71 -10.62 13.38 -5.84
CA GLN A 71 -11.06 13.13 -4.48
C GLN A 71 -11.49 11.67 -4.28
N GLU A 72 -12.30 11.13 -5.20
CA GLU A 72 -12.71 9.71 -5.21
C GLU A 72 -11.50 8.77 -5.25
N PHE A 73 -10.51 9.08 -6.09
CA PHE A 73 -9.25 8.34 -6.15
C PHE A 73 -8.51 8.34 -4.81
N LEU A 74 -8.39 9.50 -4.16
CA LEU A 74 -7.75 9.59 -2.85
C LEU A 74 -8.50 8.83 -1.77
N ASP A 75 -9.84 8.84 -1.82
CA ASP A 75 -10.69 8.10 -0.88
C ASP A 75 -10.55 6.59 -1.08
N GLU A 76 -10.54 6.10 -2.32
CA GLU A 76 -10.29 4.70 -2.63
C GLU A 76 -8.94 4.21 -2.08
N ILE A 77 -7.86 4.97 -2.32
CA ILE A 77 -6.52 4.63 -1.83
C ILE A 77 -6.47 4.65 -0.31
N PHE A 78 -7.10 5.65 0.31
CA PHE A 78 -7.16 5.77 1.76
C PHE A 78 -7.87 4.57 2.39
N ASP A 79 -9.03 4.20 1.86
CA ASP A 79 -9.81 3.05 2.34
C ASP A 79 -9.01 1.76 2.18
N LYS A 80 -8.37 1.53 1.03
CA LYS A 80 -7.47 0.38 0.83
C LYS A 80 -6.36 0.29 1.87
N PHE A 81 -5.70 1.39 2.21
CA PHE A 81 -4.66 1.38 3.24
C PHE A 81 -5.20 1.06 4.63
N VAL A 82 -6.33 1.66 4.99
CA VAL A 82 -6.97 1.46 6.30
C VAL A 82 -7.44 0.01 6.43
N ASP A 83 -8.22 -0.46 5.47
CA ASP A 83 -8.78 -1.81 5.45
C ASP A 83 -7.67 -2.86 5.50
N SER A 84 -6.61 -2.66 4.71
CA SER A 84 -5.47 -3.60 4.69
C SER A 84 -4.75 -3.67 6.03
N LEU A 85 -4.61 -2.54 6.73
CA LEU A 85 -4.01 -2.52 8.06
C LEU A 85 -4.91 -3.25 9.07
N GLU A 86 -6.23 -3.09 9.00
CA GLU A 86 -7.18 -3.79 9.87
C GLU A 86 -7.20 -5.30 9.62
N ILE A 87 -7.15 -5.71 8.34
CA ILE A 87 -7.01 -7.12 7.95
C ILE A 87 -5.69 -7.68 8.46
N PHE A 88 -4.58 -6.97 8.21
CA PHE A 88 -3.25 -7.38 8.67
C PHE A 88 -3.22 -7.58 10.19
N GLN A 89 -3.77 -6.63 10.96
CA GLN A 89 -3.89 -6.75 12.42
C GLN A 89 -4.64 -8.02 12.81
N ARG A 90 -5.76 -8.31 12.15
CA ARG A 90 -6.55 -9.51 12.43
C ARG A 90 -5.72 -10.78 12.22
N VAL A 91 -5.06 -10.92 11.07
CA VAL A 91 -4.24 -12.09 10.76
C VAL A 91 -3.04 -12.20 11.72
N TRP A 92 -2.42 -11.07 12.05
CA TRP A 92 -1.28 -11.01 12.96
C TRP A 92 -1.66 -11.43 14.39
N ILE A 93 -2.79 -10.94 14.92
CA ILE A 93 -3.29 -11.31 16.26
C ILE A 93 -3.61 -12.82 16.34
N GLU A 94 -4.21 -13.37 15.29
CA GLU A 94 -4.52 -14.81 15.21
C GLU A 94 -3.27 -15.69 14.98
N ARG A 95 -2.09 -15.08 14.84
CA ARG A 95 -0.84 -15.75 14.43
C ARG A 95 -1.03 -16.55 13.14
N GLY A 96 -1.86 -16.03 12.24
CA GLY A 96 -2.20 -16.65 10.96
C GLY A 96 -1.06 -16.57 9.94
N LEU A 97 -0.15 -15.62 10.11
CA LEU A 97 1.06 -15.51 9.28
C LEU A 97 2.20 -16.33 9.91
N ARG A 98 2.68 -17.34 9.18
CA ARG A 98 3.86 -18.14 9.56
C ARG A 98 5.16 -17.68 8.88
N THR A 99 5.10 -16.57 8.15
CA THR A 99 6.22 -15.95 7.43
C THR A 99 6.98 -14.98 8.33
N LYS A 100 8.08 -14.36 7.85
CA LYS A 100 8.84 -13.34 8.60
C LYS A 100 7.93 -12.19 9.05
N ILE A 101 6.96 -11.81 8.20
CA ILE A 101 5.93 -10.83 8.53
C ILE A 101 5.14 -11.22 9.79
N GLY A 102 4.82 -12.50 9.99
CA GLY A 102 4.09 -12.95 11.17
C GLY A 102 4.88 -12.81 12.48
N SER A 103 6.21 -12.72 12.38
CA SER A 103 7.13 -12.64 13.52
C SER A 103 7.65 -11.23 13.81
N VAL A 104 7.30 -10.22 12.99
CA VAL A 104 7.76 -8.85 13.22
C VAL A 104 7.28 -8.29 14.55
N ASN A 105 8.18 -7.59 15.25
CA ASN A 105 7.80 -6.76 16.37
C ASN A 105 7.22 -5.44 15.85
N ILE A 106 5.90 -5.33 15.87
CA ILE A 106 5.15 -4.18 15.37
C ILE A 106 5.56 -2.84 16.03
N ASN A 107 6.11 -2.88 17.25
CA ASN A 107 6.56 -1.68 17.95
C ASN A 107 7.90 -1.14 17.42
N ASP A 108 8.74 -2.02 16.89
CA ASP A 108 10.06 -1.68 16.34
C ASP A 108 10.01 -1.58 14.80
N THR A 109 8.90 -2.02 14.21
CA THR A 109 8.70 -2.07 12.76
C THR A 109 7.92 -0.85 12.29
N LYS A 110 8.45 -0.21 11.26
CA LYS A 110 7.82 0.99 10.73
C LYS A 110 6.81 0.66 9.66
N LEU A 111 5.58 1.14 9.82
CA LEU A 111 4.53 0.98 8.83
C LEU A 111 4.65 2.06 7.75
N VAL A 112 4.61 1.64 6.49
CA VAL A 112 4.65 2.53 5.33
C VAL A 112 3.48 2.19 4.41
N PHE A 113 2.60 3.15 4.20
CA PHE A 113 1.60 3.12 3.16
C PHE A 113 2.24 3.62 1.87
N LEU A 114 2.43 2.71 0.92
CA LEU A 114 3.19 2.93 -0.30
C LEU A 114 2.26 2.87 -1.50
N LEU A 115 2.09 4.00 -2.18
CA LEU A 115 1.42 4.07 -3.48
C LEU A 115 2.47 4.20 -4.59
N VAL A 116 2.45 3.29 -5.56
CA VAL A 116 3.30 3.33 -6.75
C VAL A 116 2.44 3.62 -7.98
N ILE A 117 2.76 4.69 -8.71
CA ILE A 117 1.99 5.10 -9.90
C ILE A 117 2.89 5.04 -11.15
N HIS A 118 2.52 4.19 -12.11
CA HIS A 118 3.29 4.01 -13.34
C HIS A 118 3.32 5.28 -14.20
N GLY A 119 4.49 5.64 -14.75
CA GLY A 119 4.63 6.72 -15.74
C GLY A 119 4.42 8.15 -15.22
N PHE A 120 4.28 8.36 -13.91
CA PHE A 120 4.05 9.69 -13.34
C PHE A 120 5.33 10.51 -13.18
N LYS A 121 5.22 11.83 -13.36
CA LYS A 121 6.31 12.77 -13.00
C LYS A 121 6.38 12.98 -11.50
N LYS A 122 7.58 13.20 -10.98
CA LYS A 122 7.82 13.35 -9.53
C LYS A 122 7.03 14.53 -8.94
N GLU A 123 6.90 15.62 -9.69
CA GLU A 123 6.14 16.81 -9.25
C GLU A 123 4.65 16.51 -9.02
N TRP A 124 4.07 15.59 -9.80
CA TRP A 124 2.66 15.22 -9.71
C TRP A 124 2.33 14.33 -8.53
N LEU A 125 3.34 13.71 -7.92
CA LEU A 125 3.17 12.84 -6.76
C LEU A 125 2.99 13.64 -5.46
N ILE A 126 3.50 14.87 -5.42
CA ILE A 126 3.51 15.71 -4.21
C ILE A 126 2.10 16.01 -3.71
N PRO A 127 1.15 16.50 -4.55
CA PRO A 127 -0.22 16.74 -4.10
C PRO A 127 -0.91 15.47 -3.61
N ILE A 128 -0.71 14.33 -4.28
CA ILE A 128 -1.29 13.04 -3.88
C ILE A 128 -0.79 12.63 -2.50
N ARG A 129 0.54 12.70 -2.29
CA ARG A 129 1.17 12.38 -1.00
C ARG A 129 0.61 13.25 0.11
N ASP A 130 0.55 14.56 -0.10
CA ASP A 130 0.18 15.52 0.94
C ASP A 130 -1.29 15.35 1.36
N GLU A 131 -2.18 15.16 0.39
CA GLU A 131 -3.60 14.91 0.68
C GLU A 131 -3.85 13.56 1.35
N LEU A 132 -3.16 12.48 0.93
CA LEU A 132 -3.23 11.18 1.62
C LEU A 132 -2.69 11.28 3.05
N GLN A 133 -1.53 11.90 3.23
CA GLN A 133 -0.93 12.11 4.55
C GLN A 133 -1.87 12.89 5.46
N LYS A 134 -2.51 13.94 4.95
CA LYS A 134 -3.51 14.72 5.69
C LYS A 134 -4.72 13.88 6.10
N LYS A 135 -5.28 13.05 5.21
CA LYS A 135 -6.39 12.14 5.53
C LYS A 135 -6.00 11.13 6.62
N ILE A 136 -4.84 10.52 6.48
CA ILE A 136 -4.30 9.52 7.42
C ILE A 136 -4.03 10.13 8.78
N SER A 137 -3.34 11.27 8.84
CA SER A 137 -3.08 11.99 10.08
C SER A 137 -4.36 12.55 10.73
N GLY A 138 -5.41 12.81 9.94
CA GLY A 138 -6.73 13.21 10.41
C GLY A 138 -7.46 12.12 11.21
N ARG A 139 -7.19 10.83 10.95
CA ARG A 139 -7.67 9.73 11.80
C ARG A 139 -6.83 9.64 13.07
N LYS A 140 -7.39 10.08 14.20
CA LYS A 140 -6.72 10.12 15.51
C LYS A 140 -6.08 8.78 15.91
N THR A 141 -6.80 7.66 15.76
CA THR A 141 -6.29 6.32 16.11
C THR A 141 -5.10 5.93 15.23
N MET A 142 -5.20 6.17 13.92
CA MET A 142 -4.12 5.94 12.96
C MET A 142 -2.87 6.75 13.31
N ASN A 143 -3.05 8.05 13.59
CA ASN A 143 -1.95 8.96 13.88
C ASN A 143 -1.31 8.76 15.26
N VAL A 144 -2.05 8.25 16.26
CA VAL A 144 -1.52 8.05 17.62
C VAL A 144 -0.92 6.67 17.78
N LEU A 145 -1.61 5.63 17.34
CA LEU A 145 -1.23 4.23 17.59
C LEU A 145 -0.23 3.72 16.55
N TRP A 146 -0.46 4.02 15.28
CA TRP A 146 0.25 3.37 14.17
C TRP A 146 1.30 4.26 13.52
N ARG A 147 1.03 5.57 13.43
CA ARG A 147 1.93 6.57 12.82
C ARG A 147 2.52 6.12 11.47
N PRO A 148 1.71 5.58 10.54
CA PRO A 148 2.24 5.10 9.28
C PRO A 148 2.82 6.27 8.48
N GLN A 149 3.94 6.02 7.80
CA GLN A 149 4.44 6.96 6.81
C GLN A 149 3.71 6.78 5.49
N VAL A 150 3.42 7.89 4.81
CA VAL A 150 2.87 7.86 3.45
C VAL A 150 3.98 8.13 2.45
N LEU A 151 4.18 7.18 1.54
CA LEU A 151 5.12 7.30 0.44
C LEU A 151 4.38 7.13 -0.88
N VAL A 152 4.47 8.14 -1.75
CA VAL A 152 3.93 8.08 -3.11
C VAL A 152 5.08 8.26 -4.08
N ILE A 153 5.31 7.25 -4.93
CA ILE A 153 6.45 7.19 -5.85
C ILE A 153 5.99 6.76 -7.24
N ASN A 154 6.79 7.07 -8.26
CA ASN A 154 6.63 6.49 -9.58
C ASN A 154 7.44 5.20 -9.75
N ASP A 155 7.25 4.55 -10.89
CA ASP A 155 8.00 3.36 -11.31
C ASP A 155 9.53 3.55 -11.28
N THR A 156 10.04 4.69 -11.72
CA THR A 156 11.49 4.98 -11.74
C THR A 156 12.07 5.02 -10.32
N GLN A 157 11.37 5.68 -9.40
CA GLN A 157 11.74 5.71 -7.99
C GLN A 157 11.58 4.32 -7.35
N ALA A 158 10.57 3.54 -7.73
CA ALA A 158 10.36 2.19 -7.23
C ALA A 158 11.46 1.22 -7.69
N MET A 159 11.90 1.30 -8.95
CA MET A 159 13.07 0.57 -9.46
C MET A 159 14.33 0.92 -8.66
N SER A 160 14.61 2.21 -8.43
CA SER A 160 15.79 2.63 -7.65
C SER A 160 15.79 2.13 -6.20
N LYS A 161 14.62 1.77 -5.67
CA LYS A 161 14.43 1.23 -4.32
C LYS A 161 14.42 -0.31 -4.31
N GLY A 162 14.64 -0.95 -5.45
CA GLY A 162 14.58 -2.40 -5.60
C GLY A 162 13.19 -2.96 -5.29
N LEU A 163 12.14 -2.22 -5.66
CA LEU A 163 10.74 -2.67 -5.54
C LEU A 163 10.21 -3.25 -6.87
N LEU A 164 10.77 -2.81 -7.99
CA LEU A 164 10.41 -3.28 -9.32
C LEU A 164 11.61 -3.98 -9.95
N MET A 165 11.31 -4.98 -10.78
CA MET A 165 12.29 -5.61 -11.66
C MET A 165 12.70 -4.63 -12.76
N GLU A 166 14.00 -4.59 -13.08
CA GLU A 166 14.46 -3.96 -14.32
C GLU A 166 13.87 -4.71 -15.53
N ARG A 167 13.42 -3.96 -16.54
CA ARG A 167 12.86 -4.53 -17.77
C ARG A 167 13.93 -5.13 -18.66
#